data_AF-A0A965UMQ2-F1
#
_entry.id   AF-A0A965UMQ2-F1
#
_cell.length_a   1.000
_cell.length_b   1.000
_cell.length_c   1.000
_cell.angle_alpha   90.00
_cell.angle_beta   90.00
_cell.angle_gamma   90.00
#
_symmetry.space_group_name_H-M   'P 1'
#
loop_
_entity.id
_entity.type
_entity.pdbx_description
1 polymer ?
#
loop_
_entity_poly.entity_id
_entity_poly.type
_entity_poly.pdbx_seq_one_letter_code
_entity_poly.pdbx_strand_id
1 'polypeptide(L)'
;MILDIVLSSSLSAAGLFIWFKTNFLYEYAKLFKLNNIKIFKEYEDFIKVTYLDFADFLGMKNGFFYKLLSCPLCLGFWLNLIILFIYNFPLLYIGILYVISIMEYMTLSLMHKYEQN
;
A
#
# COMPACT_ATOMS: atom_id res chain seq x y z
N MET A 1 -8.80 -15.41 18.55
CA MET A 1 -9.86 -14.79 17.72
C MET A 1 -9.74 -13.27 17.70
N ILE A 2 -9.97 -12.55 18.81
CA ILE A 2 -9.83 -11.07 18.82
C ILE A 2 -8.39 -10.65 18.50
N LEU A 3 -7.40 -11.31 19.12
CA LEU A 3 -5.99 -11.04 18.85
C LEU A 3 -5.64 -11.22 17.36
N ASP A 4 -6.15 -12.27 16.73
CA ASP A 4 -5.86 -12.57 15.32
C ASP A 4 -6.45 -11.50 14.39
N ILE A 5 -7.63 -10.98 14.72
CA ILE A 5 -8.27 -9.87 14.00
C ILE A 5 -7.43 -8.60 14.11
N VAL A 6 -6.99 -8.25 15.33
CA VAL A 6 -6.16 -7.05 15.58
C VAL A 6 -4.81 -7.16 14.86
N LEU A 7 -4.15 -8.32 14.96
CA LEU A 7 -2.87 -8.54 14.27
C LEU A 7 -3.04 -8.48 12.74
N SER A 8 -4.14 -9.03 12.22
CA SER A 8 -4.47 -9.00 10.80
C SER A 8 -4.73 -7.59 10.28
N SER A 9 -5.53 -6.79 11.01
CA SER A 9 -5.79 -5.40 10.63
C SER A 9 -4.51 -4.58 10.67
N SER A 10 -3.72 -4.70 11.74
CA SER A 10 -2.45 -4.00 11.88
C SER A 10 -1.45 -4.37 10.79
N LEU A 11 -1.37 -5.64 10.39
CA LEU A 11 -0.51 -6.06 9.29
C LEU A 11 -0.95 -5.44 7.96
N SER A 12 -2.24 -5.41 7.67
CA SER A 12 -2.76 -4.78 6.45
C SER A 12 -2.57 -3.26 6.44
N ALA A 13 -2.77 -2.60 7.59
CA ALA A 13 -2.53 -1.17 7.76
C ALA A 13 -1.05 -0.83 7.58
N ALA A 14 -0.14 -1.62 8.17
CA ALA A 14 1.30 -1.48 7.99
C ALA A 14 1.71 -1.71 6.53
N GLY A 15 1.17 -2.72 5.87
CA GLY A 15 1.41 -2.98 4.44
C GLY A 15 0.96 -1.81 3.55
N LEU A 16 -0.23 -1.24 3.82
CA LEU A 16 -0.70 -0.03 3.16
C LEU A 16 0.20 1.16 3.44
N PHE A 17 0.59 1.38 4.69
CA PHE A 17 1.45 2.49 5.06
C PHE A 17 2.80 2.41 4.34
N ILE A 18 3.45 1.26 4.40
CA ILE A 18 4.70 1.00 3.70
C ILE A 18 4.51 1.21 2.20
N TRP A 19 3.44 0.67 1.61
CA TRP A 19 3.21 0.81 0.17
C TRP A 19 3.01 2.26 -0.30
N PHE A 20 2.23 3.05 0.44
CA PHE A 20 1.84 4.40 0.02
C PHE A 20 2.73 5.51 0.54
N LYS A 21 3.50 5.28 1.61
CA LYS A 21 4.31 6.32 2.26
C LYS A 21 5.80 6.07 2.22
N THR A 22 6.22 4.83 1.97
CA THR A 22 7.63 4.53 1.78
C THR A 22 7.80 4.11 0.33
N ASN A 23 8.67 4.78 -0.43
CA ASN A 23 8.98 4.41 -1.82
C ASN A 23 9.77 3.08 -1.90
N PHE A 24 9.50 2.17 -0.97
CA PHE A 24 10.23 0.94 -0.69
C PHE A 24 10.37 0.10 -1.95
N LEU A 25 9.30 -0.06 -2.73
CA LEU A 25 9.34 -0.92 -3.92
C LEU A 25 10.36 -0.41 -4.95
N TYR A 26 10.42 0.91 -5.15
CA TYR A 26 11.41 1.52 -6.03
C TYR A 26 12.82 1.38 -5.45
N GLU A 27 13.00 1.66 -4.15
CA GLU A 27 14.30 1.58 -3.48
C GLU A 27 14.86 0.15 -3.47
N TYR A 28 14.04 -0.86 -3.16
CA TYR A 28 14.44 -2.26 -3.24
C TYR A 28 14.75 -2.67 -4.67
N ALA A 29 13.93 -2.27 -5.65
CA ALA A 29 14.22 -2.55 -7.06
C ALA A 29 15.57 -1.94 -7.50
N LYS A 30 15.92 -0.75 -7.00
CA LYS A 30 17.22 -0.12 -7.23
C LYS A 30 18.36 -0.91 -6.58
N LEU A 31 18.19 -1.36 -5.33
CA LEU A 31 19.18 -2.18 -4.61
C LEU A 31 19.49 -3.50 -5.35
N PHE A 32 18.47 -4.19 -5.83
CA PHE A 32 18.62 -5.45 -6.57
C PHE A 32 18.98 -5.27 -8.05
N LYS A 33 19.30 -4.05 -8.50
CA LYS A 33 19.61 -3.72 -9.90
C LYS A 33 18.50 -4.12 -10.90
N LEU A 34 17.27 -4.24 -10.41
CA LEU A 34 16.05 -4.46 -11.22
C LEU A 34 15.55 -3.16 -11.88
N ASN A 35 16.36 -2.09 -11.83
CA ASN A 35 16.10 -0.81 -12.50
C ASN A 35 16.04 -0.93 -14.03
N ASN A 36 16.26 -2.11 -14.62
CA ASN A 36 16.04 -2.36 -16.04
C ASN A 36 14.57 -2.55 -16.43
N ILE A 37 13.66 -2.73 -15.47
CA ILE A 37 12.23 -2.81 -15.75
C ILE A 37 11.74 -1.42 -16.19
N LYS A 38 10.97 -1.38 -17.29
CA LYS A 38 10.48 -0.16 -17.92
C LYS A 38 9.83 0.82 -16.94
N ILE A 39 9.02 0.31 -16.00
CA ILE A 39 8.27 1.17 -15.07
C ILE A 39 9.16 1.90 -14.05
N PHE A 40 10.28 1.30 -13.63
CA PHE A 40 11.20 1.93 -12.69
C PHE A 40 12.06 3.00 -13.38
N LYS A 41 12.44 2.78 -14.65
CA LYS A 41 13.09 3.82 -15.47
C LYS A 41 12.17 5.01 -15.70
N GLU A 42 10.92 4.75 -16.09
CA GLU A 42 9.94 5.82 -16.28
C GLU A 42 9.70 6.63 -15.01
N TYR A 43 9.67 5.95 -13.84
CA TYR A 43 9.57 6.64 -12.56
C TYR A 43 10.84 7.44 -12.23
N GLU A 44 12.04 6.89 -12.46
CA GLU A 44 13.31 7.59 -12.23
C GLU A 44 13.44 8.87 -13.07
N ASP A 45 12.94 8.86 -14.31
CA ASP A 45 12.89 10.05 -15.14
C ASP A 45 11.81 11.05 -14.68
N PHE A 46 10.69 10.55 -14.16
CA PHE A 46 9.60 11.38 -13.63
C PHE A 46 10.02 12.14 -12.37
N ILE A 47 10.68 11.48 -11.40
CA ILE A 47 11.11 12.11 -10.14
C ILE A 47 12.22 13.16 -10.30
N LYS A 48 12.88 13.23 -11.48
CA LYS A 48 13.83 14.31 -11.78
C LYS A 48 13.12 15.65 -11.98
N VAL A 49 11.83 15.62 -12.31
CA VAL A 49 11.03 16.80 -12.66
C VAL A 49 9.96 17.10 -11.61
N THR A 50 9.64 16.13 -10.73
CA THR A 50 8.60 16.25 -9.70
C THR A 50 8.94 15.44 -8.45
N TYR A 51 8.27 15.69 -7.34
CA TYR A 51 8.51 15.01 -6.05
C TYR A 51 7.27 14.20 -5.64
N LEU A 52 6.80 13.34 -6.54
CA LEU A 52 5.66 12.45 -6.31
C LEU A 52 6.13 11.06 -5.94
N ASP A 53 5.41 10.43 -5.01
CA ASP A 53 5.68 9.05 -4.59
C ASP A 53 5.36 8.06 -5.71
N PHE A 54 5.97 6.87 -5.63
CA PHE A 54 5.84 5.81 -6.62
C PHE A 54 4.39 5.35 -6.76
N ALA A 55 3.67 5.23 -5.65
CA ALA A 55 2.26 4.87 -5.65
C ALA A 55 1.40 5.90 -6.41
N ASP A 56 1.69 7.19 -6.26
CA ASP A 56 0.97 8.26 -6.97
C ASP A 56 1.32 8.26 -8.46
N PHE A 57 2.58 8.01 -8.81
CA PHE A 57 3.00 7.82 -10.19
C PHE A 57 2.28 6.65 -10.87
N LEU A 58 2.10 5.52 -10.17
CA LEU A 58 1.30 4.41 -10.68
C LEU A 58 -0.15 4.84 -10.97
N GLY A 59 -0.71 5.76 -10.20
CA GLY A 59 -2.06 6.29 -10.41
C GLY A 59 -2.23 7.05 -11.72
N MET A 60 -1.15 7.58 -12.28
CA MET A 60 -1.15 8.25 -13.58
C MET A 60 -1.12 7.27 -14.76
N LYS A 61 -0.85 5.98 -14.53
CA LYS A 61 -0.79 4.96 -15.58
C LYS A 61 -2.17 4.37 -15.85
N ASN A 62 -2.45 4.12 -17.12
CA ASN A 62 -3.67 3.43 -17.53
C ASN A 62 -3.53 1.91 -17.34
N GLY A 63 -4.37 1.34 -16.49
CA GLY A 63 -4.49 -0.11 -16.28
C GLY A 63 -5.19 -0.44 -14.97
N PHE A 64 -5.92 -1.55 -14.93
CA PHE A 64 -6.63 -1.99 -13.73
C PHE A 64 -5.68 -2.17 -12.54
N PHE A 65 -4.57 -2.88 -12.75
CA PHE A 65 -3.59 -3.16 -11.70
C PHE A 65 -2.88 -1.88 -11.21
N TYR A 66 -2.61 -0.92 -12.10
CA TYR A 66 -2.01 0.35 -11.68
C TYR A 66 -2.96 1.17 -10.81
N LYS A 67 -4.25 1.22 -11.17
CA LYS A 67 -5.29 1.86 -10.35
C LYS A 67 -5.51 1.14 -9.02
N LEU A 68 -5.42 -0.19 -9.01
CA LEU A 68 -5.53 -1.00 -7.80
C LEU A 68 -4.36 -0.73 -6.86
N LEU A 69 -3.13 -0.68 -7.38
CA LEU A 69 -1.92 -0.44 -6.61
C LEU A 69 -1.76 1.03 -6.15
N SER A 70 -2.35 1.98 -6.85
CA SER A 70 -2.29 3.41 -6.50
C SER A 70 -3.43 3.88 -5.59
N CYS A 71 -4.44 3.05 -5.35
CA CYS A 71 -5.56 3.40 -4.48
C CYS A 71 -5.47 2.67 -3.14
N PRO A 72 -5.30 3.37 -2.00
CA PRO A 72 -5.18 2.74 -0.68
C PRO A 72 -6.44 1.96 -0.29
N LEU A 73 -7.60 2.44 -0.69
CA LEU A 73 -8.87 1.75 -0.45
C LEU A 73 -8.98 0.45 -1.25
N CYS A 74 -8.59 0.47 -2.53
CA CYS A 74 -8.62 -0.71 -3.38
C CYS A 74 -7.60 -1.74 -2.91
N LEU A 75 -6.33 -1.33 -2.75
CA LEU A 75 -5.27 -2.21 -2.28
C LEU A 75 -5.61 -2.78 -0.90
N GLY A 76 -6.18 -1.97 -0.01
CA GLY A 76 -6.59 -2.39 1.32
C GLY A 76 -7.67 -3.46 1.29
N PHE A 77 -8.64 -3.36 0.38
CA PHE A 77 -9.67 -4.39 0.21
C PHE A 77 -9.05 -5.72 -0.21
N TRP A 78 -8.18 -5.70 -1.22
CA TRP A 78 -7.52 -6.90 -1.72
C TRP A 78 -6.56 -7.52 -0.71
N LEU A 79 -5.81 -6.72 0.05
CA LEU A 79 -4.96 -7.21 1.13
C LEU A 79 -5.78 -7.91 2.21
N ASN A 80 -6.87 -7.29 2.66
CA ASN A 80 -7.75 -7.90 3.67
C ASN A 80 -8.42 -9.18 3.16
N LEU A 81 -8.80 -9.24 1.87
CA LEU A 81 -9.31 -10.45 1.24
C LEU A 81 -8.28 -11.58 1.28
N ILE A 82 -7.02 -11.29 0.94
CA ILE A 82 -5.92 -12.28 0.96
C ILE A 82 -5.68 -12.78 2.39
N ILE A 83 -5.62 -11.88 3.37
CA ILE A 83 -5.45 -12.22 4.78
C ILE A 83 -6.60 -13.12 5.26
N LEU A 84 -7.84 -12.80 4.88
CA LEU A 84 -9.00 -13.62 5.20
C LEU A 84 -8.86 -15.05 4.68
N PHE A 85 -8.37 -15.23 3.45
CA PHE A 85 -8.10 -16.55 2.88
C PHE A 85 -6.96 -17.29 3.60
N ILE A 86 -5.89 -16.61 3.99
CA ILE A 86 -4.74 -17.22 4.68
C ILE A 86 -5.14 -17.72 6.08
N TYR A 87 -5.90 -16.92 6.83
CA TYR A 87 -6.31 -17.24 8.20
C TYR A 87 -7.64 -18.00 8.28
N ASN A 88 -8.26 -18.34 7.15
CA ASN A 88 -9.55 -19.01 7.06
C ASN A 88 -10.67 -18.34 7.88
N PHE A 89 -10.70 -17.00 7.91
CA PHE A 89 -11.77 -16.29 8.60
C PHE A 89 -13.09 -16.35 7.81
N PRO A 90 -14.26 -16.31 8.48
CA PRO A 90 -15.53 -16.22 7.78
C PRO A 90 -15.63 -14.92 6.96
N LEU A 91 -16.17 -14.99 5.75
CA LEU A 91 -16.29 -13.83 4.83
C LEU A 91 -16.99 -12.61 5.46
N LEU A 92 -17.87 -12.83 6.43
CA LEU A 92 -18.57 -11.78 7.19
C LEU A 92 -17.62 -10.81 7.92
N TYR A 93 -16.40 -11.26 8.26
CA TYR A 93 -15.41 -10.44 8.95
C TYR A 93 -14.66 -9.47 8.03
N ILE A 94 -14.79 -9.60 6.70
CA ILE A 94 -14.05 -8.74 5.76
C ILE A 94 -14.37 -7.26 5.96
N GLY A 95 -15.62 -6.92 6.23
CA GLY A 95 -16.05 -5.53 6.41
C GLY A 95 -15.40 -4.90 7.65
N ILE A 96 -15.37 -5.64 8.76
CA ILE A 96 -14.80 -5.16 10.02
C ILE A 96 -13.28 -5.03 9.90
N LEU A 97 -12.60 -6.05 9.37
CA LEU A 97 -11.15 -6.02 9.13
C LEU A 97 -10.75 -4.86 8.21
N TYR A 98 -11.52 -4.65 7.13
CA TYR A 98 -11.29 -3.57 6.20
C TYR A 98 -11.44 -2.19 6.84
N VAL A 99 -12.51 -1.95 7.59
CA VAL A 99 -12.73 -0.63 8.23
C VAL A 99 -11.64 -0.34 9.27
N ILE A 100 -11.30 -1.30 10.12
CA ILE A 100 -10.27 -1.12 11.16
C ILE A 100 -8.91 -0.83 10.52
N SER A 101 -8.51 -1.63 9.53
CA SER A 101 -7.22 -1.44 8.86
C SER A 101 -7.08 -0.11 8.14
N ILE A 102 -8.14 0.37 7.47
CA ILE A 102 -8.14 1.69 6.83
C ILE A 102 -8.07 2.79 7.89
N MET A 103 -8.80 2.68 9.00
CA MET A 103 -8.70 3.65 10.09
C MET A 103 -7.28 3.74 10.68
N GLU A 104 -6.66 2.60 10.93
CA GLU A 104 -5.27 2.51 11.39
C GLU A 104 -4.30 3.14 10.37
N TYR A 105 -4.42 2.79 9.09
CA TYR A 105 -3.63 3.38 8.01
C TYR A 105 -3.79 4.91 7.95
N MET A 106 -5.02 5.41 8.02
CA MET A 106 -5.28 6.85 7.99
C MET A 106 -4.62 7.54 9.18
N THR A 107 -4.66 6.94 10.36
CA THR A 107 -4.05 7.49 11.58
C THR A 107 -2.53 7.54 11.45
N LEU A 108 -1.90 6.45 10.98
CA LEU A 108 -0.46 6.41 10.68
C LEU A 108 -0.06 7.46 9.64
N SER A 109 -0.89 7.62 8.59
CA SER A 109 -0.64 8.60 7.52
C SER A 109 -0.71 10.05 8.02
N LEU A 110 -1.59 10.34 8.98
CA LEU A 110 -1.70 11.65 9.60
C LEU A 110 -0.50 11.95 10.50
N MET A 111 -0.07 10.97 11.31
CA MET A 111 1.11 11.11 12.16
C MET A 111 2.37 11.38 11.33
N HIS A 112 2.55 10.65 10.22
CA HIS A 112 3.67 10.87 9.31
C HIS A 112 3.64 12.28 8.68
N LYS A 113 2.46 12.77 8.30
CA LYS A 113 2.31 14.14 7.77
C LYS A 113 2.63 15.21 8.82
N TYR A 114 2.32 14.97 10.09
CA TYR A 114 2.64 15.88 11.18
C TYR A 114 4.15 15.98 11.43
N GLU A 115 4.89 14.87 11.32
CA GLU A 115 6.34 14.85 11.52
C GLU A 115 7.13 15.59 10.43
N GLN A 116 6.55 15.75 9.23
CA GLN A 116 7.18 16.44 8.10
C GLN A 116 6.89 17.96 8.03
N ASN A 117 6.02 18.48 8.90
CA ASN A 117 5.65 19.91 8.99
C ASN A 117 6.39 20.61 10.13
#